data_AF-A0A2P4SUJ6-F1
#
_entry.id   AF-A0A2P4SUJ6-F1
#
_cell.length_a   1.000
_cell.length_b   1.000
_cell.length_c   1.000
_cell.angle_alpha   90.00
_cell.angle_beta   90.00
_cell.angle_gamma   90.00
#
_symmetry.space_group_name_H-M   'P 1'
#
loop_
_entity.id
_entity.type
_entity.pdbx_description
1 polymer ?
#
loop_
_entity_poly.entity_id
_entity_poly.type
_entity_poly.pdbx_seq_one_letter_code
_entity_poly.pdbx_strand_id
1 'polypeptide(L)'
;MNVGGMWSDPIHLDLVTVGQARDEYEEDGFCQPYRGIACARFIGNRTIYMESLHMQGEIENQITAAFTMIGTSSHLSDKCSQFAIPSLCHYAFPYCDETSPAPKPRDLCRDECEILENVLCQTEYIFARSNPMILMRLKLPNCEDLPQPDSPEAVNCIRIGIPMADPINKNHKCYNSTGVDYRGTVSVTRSGRQCQPWNSQYPHTHTFTAIRYPELNGGHSYCRNPGNQKDAPWCFTLDENFKSEIYYKDAKEKNKMEILYILVPSVTIPLAIALLFFFICICRNNQKSSSPPVQRQPKHVRGQNVEMSMLNAYKPKVSPQLVPASTLCCL
;
A
#
# COMPACT_ATOMS: atom_id res chain seq x y z
N MET A 1 -4.99 97.96 -12.59
CA MET A 1 -3.55 97.70 -12.81
C MET A 1 -3.04 96.83 -11.67
N ASN A 2 -2.06 95.98 -11.92
CA ASN A 2 -1.49 94.93 -11.04
C ASN A 2 -2.50 93.78 -10.73
N VAL A 3 -2.28 92.54 -11.19
CA VAL A 3 -1.35 91.49 -10.66
C VAL A 3 -1.76 91.11 -9.23
N GLY A 4 -2.11 89.87 -8.84
CA GLY A 4 -1.97 88.50 -9.36
C GLY A 4 -1.85 87.57 -8.12
N GLY A 5 -2.06 86.24 -8.10
CA GLY A 5 -2.45 85.25 -9.11
C GLY A 5 -2.97 83.95 -8.43
N MET A 6 -3.15 82.87 -9.19
CA MET A 6 -3.72 81.55 -8.77
C MET A 6 -2.75 80.75 -7.86
N TRP A 7 -3.14 79.81 -6.99
CA TRP A 7 -3.91 78.55 -7.19
C TRP A 7 -4.38 77.90 -5.86
N SER A 8 -5.33 76.93 -5.93
CA SER A 8 -5.57 75.78 -5.00
C SER A 8 -5.93 76.06 -3.51
N ASP A 9 -6.90 75.39 -2.84
CA ASP A 9 -7.76 74.22 -3.10
C ASP A 9 -9.18 74.44 -2.52
N PRO A 10 -10.22 73.66 -2.93
CA PRO A 10 -10.99 72.83 -1.96
C PRO A 10 -11.56 71.53 -2.62
N ILE A 11 -12.41 70.64 -2.05
CA ILE A 11 -13.33 70.61 -0.89
C ILE A 11 -13.32 69.17 -0.28
N HIS A 12 -13.53 69.02 1.03
CA HIS A 12 -13.92 67.74 1.66
C HIS A 12 -15.46 67.72 1.88
N LEU A 13 -16.16 66.73 1.33
CA LEU A 13 -17.57 66.47 1.67
C LEU A 13 -17.91 65.00 1.42
N ASP A 14 -18.46 64.31 2.42
CA ASP A 14 -18.76 62.87 2.35
C ASP A 14 -20.13 62.59 1.72
N LEU A 15 -20.23 61.47 0.99
CA LEU A 15 -21.49 60.83 0.63
C LEU A 15 -21.38 59.31 0.79
N VAL A 16 -22.30 58.72 1.55
CA VAL A 16 -22.22 57.36 2.06
C VAL A 16 -23.12 56.41 1.26
N THR A 17 -22.63 55.19 1.02
CA THR A 17 -23.35 54.02 0.47
C THR A 17 -24.11 54.19 -0.86
N VAL A 18 -23.59 53.56 -1.91
CA VAL A 18 -24.12 52.25 -2.32
C VAL A 18 -22.94 51.29 -2.47
N GLY A 19 -22.86 50.26 -1.61
CA GLY A 19 -21.94 49.17 -1.83
C GLY A 19 -22.50 48.25 -2.90
N GLN A 20 -22.00 48.35 -4.13
CA GLN A 20 -22.25 47.31 -5.13
C GLN A 20 -21.46 46.06 -4.72
N ALA A 21 -22.12 45.19 -3.94
CA ALA A 21 -21.89 43.78 -4.11
C ALA A 21 -22.16 43.49 -5.60
N ARG A 22 -21.08 43.20 -6.34
CA ARG A 22 -21.23 42.48 -7.60
C ARG A 22 -21.54 41.06 -7.20
N ASP A 23 -22.83 40.73 -7.24
CA ASP A 23 -23.22 39.35 -7.47
C ASP A 23 -22.62 38.97 -8.83
N GLU A 24 -21.48 38.30 -8.81
CA GLU A 24 -20.97 37.60 -9.98
C GLU A 24 -21.97 36.47 -10.25
N TYR A 25 -22.89 36.73 -11.17
CA TYR A 25 -23.59 35.67 -11.89
C TYR A 25 -22.51 34.91 -12.64
N GLU A 26 -21.97 33.86 -12.02
CA GLU A 26 -21.39 32.75 -12.75
C GLU A 26 -22.46 32.30 -13.76
N GLU A 27 -22.15 32.34 -15.05
CA GLU A 27 -23.00 31.66 -16.04
C GLU A 27 -22.85 30.16 -15.78
N ASP A 28 -23.79 29.58 -15.04
CA ASP A 28 -23.88 28.14 -14.78
C ASP A 28 -23.60 27.38 -16.08
N GLY A 29 -22.45 26.71 -16.14
CA GLY A 29 -22.06 25.95 -17.32
C GLY A 29 -23.03 24.80 -17.60
N PHE A 30 -22.87 24.14 -18.73
CA PHE A 30 -23.86 23.15 -19.19
C PHE A 30 -23.20 21.88 -19.72
N CYS A 31 -23.97 20.79 -19.65
CA CYS A 31 -23.57 19.48 -20.14
C CYS A 31 -23.98 19.29 -21.60
N GLN A 32 -23.05 18.94 -22.48
CA GLN A 32 -23.36 18.55 -23.86
C GLN A 32 -22.57 17.31 -24.31
N PRO A 33 -23.07 16.52 -25.29
CA PRO A 33 -22.28 15.46 -25.91
C PRO A 33 -21.09 16.06 -26.64
N TYR A 34 -19.89 15.51 -26.44
CA TYR A 34 -18.70 15.92 -27.20
C TYR A 34 -18.87 15.62 -28.70
N ARG A 35 -18.38 16.54 -29.54
CA ARG A 35 -18.52 16.48 -31.01
C ARG A 35 -17.20 16.66 -31.79
N GLY A 36 -16.07 16.69 -31.08
CA GLY A 36 -14.76 16.77 -31.71
C GLY A 36 -14.25 15.41 -32.21
N ILE A 37 -13.02 15.39 -32.71
CA ILE A 37 -12.35 14.24 -33.30
C ILE A 37 -11.09 13.88 -32.50
N ALA A 38 -10.31 14.87 -32.05
CA ALA A 38 -9.00 14.67 -31.45
C ALA A 38 -9.05 13.80 -30.17
N CYS A 39 -10.09 14.02 -29.35
CA CYS A 39 -10.33 13.34 -28.08
C CYS A 39 -11.44 12.26 -28.14
N ALA A 40 -12.06 12.03 -29.30
CA ALA A 40 -13.24 11.15 -29.43
C ALA A 40 -13.00 9.72 -28.91
N ARG A 41 -11.81 9.18 -29.17
CA ARG A 41 -11.35 7.85 -28.69
C ARG A 41 -11.23 7.72 -27.17
N PHE A 42 -11.17 8.83 -26.43
CA PHE A 42 -11.04 8.85 -24.96
C PHE A 42 -12.34 9.26 -24.29
N ILE A 43 -13.02 10.28 -24.82
CA ILE A 43 -14.31 10.79 -24.30
C ILE A 43 -15.45 9.81 -24.58
N GLY A 44 -15.40 9.09 -25.70
CA GLY A 44 -16.41 8.10 -26.08
C GLY A 44 -17.79 8.72 -26.27
N ASN A 45 -18.79 8.18 -25.56
CA ASN A 45 -20.19 8.59 -25.61
C ASN A 45 -20.63 9.49 -24.44
N ARG A 46 -19.69 10.01 -23.64
CA ARG A 46 -19.97 10.78 -22.43
C ARG A 46 -20.32 12.24 -22.75
N THR A 47 -21.09 12.88 -21.86
CA THR A 47 -21.29 14.33 -21.86
C THR A 47 -20.12 15.02 -21.17
N ILE A 48 -19.79 16.21 -21.68
CA ILE A 48 -18.74 17.08 -21.17
C ILE A 48 -19.37 18.37 -20.63
N TYR A 49 -18.76 18.92 -19.58
CA TYR A 49 -19.09 20.23 -19.03
C TYR A 49 -18.40 21.32 -19.85
N MET A 50 -19.14 22.38 -20.21
CA MET A 50 -18.60 23.56 -20.89
C MET A 50 -19.23 24.82 -20.30
N GLU A 51 -18.42 25.84 -20.01
CA GLU A 51 -18.88 27.15 -19.49
C GLU A 51 -19.64 27.94 -20.57
N SER A 52 -19.24 27.83 -21.85
CA SER A 52 -19.92 28.52 -22.96
C SER A 52 -19.91 27.72 -24.27
N LEU A 53 -21.00 27.87 -25.05
CA LEU A 53 -21.27 27.18 -26.31
C LEU A 53 -20.16 27.31 -27.36
N HIS A 54 -19.38 28.39 -27.32
CA HIS A 54 -18.33 28.66 -28.29
C HIS A 54 -17.00 27.97 -27.98
N MET A 55 -16.74 27.60 -26.71
CA MET A 55 -15.40 27.17 -26.27
C MET A 55 -14.98 25.81 -26.82
N GLN A 56 -15.92 24.86 -26.98
CA GLN A 56 -15.59 23.49 -27.37
C GLN A 56 -14.82 23.46 -28.71
N GLY A 57 -15.19 24.32 -29.67
CA GLY A 57 -14.51 24.42 -30.97
C GLY A 57 -13.13 25.06 -30.89
N GLU A 58 -12.92 26.03 -29.99
CA GLU A 58 -11.59 26.63 -29.79
C GLU A 58 -10.65 25.65 -29.10
N ILE A 59 -11.11 24.99 -28.03
CA ILE A 59 -10.35 23.97 -27.30
C ILE A 59 -9.97 22.81 -28.23
N GLU A 60 -10.90 22.34 -29.06
CA GLU A 60 -10.64 21.29 -30.06
C GLU A 60 -9.56 21.69 -31.07
N ASN A 61 -9.56 22.94 -31.53
CA ASN A 61 -8.53 23.48 -32.43
C ASN A 61 -7.16 23.56 -31.74
N GLN A 62 -7.11 24.04 -30.48
CA GLN A 62 -5.87 24.11 -29.70
C GLN A 62 -5.27 22.71 -29.45
N ILE A 63 -6.10 21.75 -29.04
CA ILE A 63 -5.71 20.33 -28.85
C ILE A 63 -5.22 19.72 -30.17
N THR A 64 -5.93 19.93 -31.28
CA THR A 64 -5.55 19.39 -32.58
C THR A 64 -4.19 19.92 -33.02
N ALA A 65 -3.92 21.21 -32.82
CA ALA A 65 -2.63 21.82 -33.12
C ALA A 65 -1.52 21.30 -32.19
N ALA A 66 -1.79 21.17 -30.88
CA ALA A 66 -0.84 20.61 -29.91
C ALA A 66 -0.50 19.13 -30.21
N PHE A 67 -1.49 18.28 -30.46
CA PHE A 67 -1.28 16.88 -30.85
C PHE A 67 -0.54 16.74 -32.19
N THR A 68 -0.78 17.66 -33.14
CA THR A 68 -0.02 17.69 -34.40
C THR A 68 1.44 18.02 -34.13
N MET A 69 1.75 19.07 -33.36
CA MET A 69 3.12 19.43 -32.99
C MET A 69 3.82 18.29 -32.24
N ILE A 70 3.17 17.74 -31.21
CA ILE A 70 3.65 16.57 -30.45
C ILE A 70 4.01 15.42 -31.39
N GLY A 71 3.09 15.01 -32.27
CA GLY A 71 3.27 13.89 -33.20
C GLY A 71 4.35 14.12 -34.26
N THR A 72 4.67 15.38 -34.59
CA THR A 72 5.80 15.73 -35.46
C THR A 72 7.15 15.84 -34.72
N SER A 73 7.17 15.69 -33.40
CA SER A 73 8.34 15.96 -32.56
C SER A 73 8.81 14.74 -31.77
N SER A 74 10.12 14.61 -31.55
CA SER A 74 10.69 13.57 -30.68
C SER A 74 10.69 13.95 -29.19
N HIS A 75 9.79 14.85 -28.76
CA HIS A 75 9.77 15.39 -27.40
C HIS A 75 8.84 14.64 -26.43
N LEU A 76 8.05 13.67 -26.91
CA LEU A 76 7.15 12.87 -26.08
C LEU A 76 7.49 11.38 -26.22
N SER A 77 7.82 10.71 -25.11
CA SER A 77 8.07 9.26 -25.13
C SER A 77 6.77 8.47 -25.31
N ASP A 78 6.82 7.29 -25.94
CA ASP A 78 5.64 6.40 -26.09
C ASP A 78 4.97 6.05 -24.75
N LYS A 79 5.80 5.97 -23.70
CA LYS A 79 5.40 5.72 -22.31
C LYS A 79 4.60 6.88 -21.73
N CYS A 80 5.05 8.11 -21.95
CA CYS A 80 4.34 9.30 -21.53
C CYS A 80 3.07 9.51 -22.38
N SER A 81 3.18 9.40 -23.71
CA SER A 81 2.07 9.66 -24.64
C SER A 81 0.84 8.77 -24.41
N GLN A 82 1.06 7.52 -23.98
CA GLN A 82 0.00 6.59 -23.59
C GLN A 82 -0.97 7.16 -22.54
N PHE A 83 -0.49 7.99 -21.60
CA PHE A 83 -1.28 8.52 -20.48
C PHE A 83 -1.45 10.05 -20.51
N ALA A 84 -0.50 10.79 -21.07
CA ALA A 84 -0.57 12.24 -21.19
C ALA A 84 -1.65 12.70 -22.19
N ILE A 85 -1.84 11.98 -23.29
CA ILE A 85 -2.85 12.32 -24.31
C ILE A 85 -4.29 12.16 -23.74
N PRO A 86 -4.69 11.03 -23.11
CA PRO A 86 -6.00 10.95 -22.45
C PRO A 86 -6.15 11.93 -21.29
N SER A 87 -5.10 12.14 -20.48
CA SER A 87 -5.11 13.12 -19.38
C SER A 87 -5.43 14.53 -19.87
N LEU A 88 -4.75 14.99 -20.92
CA LEU A 88 -5.00 16.31 -21.52
C LEU A 88 -6.40 16.42 -22.12
N CYS A 89 -6.90 15.35 -22.75
CA CYS A 89 -8.29 15.30 -23.24
C CYS A 89 -9.33 15.38 -22.12
N HIS A 90 -9.12 14.73 -20.98
CA HIS A 90 -10.04 14.75 -19.85
C HIS A 90 -9.96 16.04 -19.02
N TYR A 91 -8.80 16.71 -18.99
CA TYR A 91 -8.67 18.04 -18.40
C TYR A 91 -9.33 19.13 -19.25
N ALA A 92 -9.14 19.10 -20.57
CA ALA A 92 -9.68 20.11 -21.48
C ALA A 92 -11.16 19.89 -21.84
N PHE A 93 -11.66 18.66 -21.73
CA PHE A 93 -13.07 18.30 -21.86
C PHE A 93 -13.52 17.45 -20.66
N PRO A 94 -13.67 18.05 -19.46
CA PRO A 94 -14.07 17.32 -18.27
C PRO A 94 -15.49 16.77 -18.42
N TYR A 95 -15.70 15.54 -17.96
CA TYR A 95 -17.04 14.95 -17.93
C TYR A 95 -17.95 15.70 -16.98
N CYS A 96 -19.25 15.73 -17.28
CA CYS A 96 -20.21 16.17 -16.27
C CYS A 96 -20.32 15.18 -15.10
N ASP A 97 -20.54 15.71 -13.90
CA ASP A 97 -20.88 14.91 -12.73
C ASP A 97 -22.36 14.55 -12.72
N GLU A 98 -22.68 13.34 -13.19
CA GLU A 98 -24.03 12.75 -13.17
C GLU A 98 -24.61 12.57 -11.75
N THR A 99 -23.81 12.73 -10.69
CA THR A 99 -24.27 12.70 -9.29
C THR A 99 -24.64 14.08 -8.75
N SER A 100 -24.28 15.15 -9.46
CA SER A 100 -24.61 16.54 -9.11
C SER A 100 -25.98 16.94 -9.68
N PRO A 101 -26.83 17.65 -8.90
CA PRO A 101 -28.11 18.17 -9.41
C PRO A 101 -27.94 19.39 -10.33
N ALA A 102 -26.79 20.06 -10.28
CA ALA A 102 -26.40 21.16 -11.17
C ALA A 102 -25.22 20.72 -12.06
N PRO A 103 -25.07 21.25 -13.29
CA PRO A 103 -23.93 20.93 -14.14
C PRO A 103 -22.61 21.25 -13.44
N LYS A 104 -21.74 20.26 -13.31
CA LYS A 104 -20.43 20.40 -12.67
C LYS A 104 -19.38 19.60 -13.45
N PRO A 105 -18.17 20.13 -13.70
CA PRO A 105 -17.06 19.35 -14.23
C PRO A 105 -16.56 18.32 -13.21
N ARG A 106 -16.05 17.18 -13.69
CA ARG A 106 -15.30 16.21 -12.90
C ARG A 106 -13.79 16.41 -13.10
N ASP A 107 -13.08 16.56 -11.99
CA ASP A 107 -11.62 16.73 -11.96
C ASP A 107 -10.86 15.44 -12.27
N LEU A 108 -9.61 15.56 -12.73
CA LEU A 108 -8.68 14.44 -12.77
C LEU A 108 -8.35 13.93 -11.35
N CYS A 109 -8.09 12.64 -11.21
CA CYS A 109 -7.60 12.12 -9.93
C CYS A 109 -6.15 12.56 -9.67
N ARG A 110 -5.92 13.20 -8.51
CA ARG A 110 -4.63 13.79 -8.12
C ARG A 110 -3.50 12.77 -8.07
N ASP A 111 -3.77 11.57 -7.58
CA ASP A 111 -2.81 10.46 -7.50
C ASP A 111 -2.37 9.94 -8.88
N GLU A 112 -3.26 9.89 -9.88
CA GLU A 112 -2.85 9.60 -11.27
C GLU A 112 -2.01 10.76 -11.83
N CYS A 113 -2.46 12.00 -11.58
CA CYS A 113 -1.80 13.23 -12.07
C CYS A 113 -0.35 13.34 -11.53
N GLU A 114 -0.16 13.15 -10.22
CA GLU A 114 1.15 13.21 -9.57
C GLU A 114 2.11 12.14 -10.12
N ILE A 115 1.63 10.93 -10.43
CA ILE A 115 2.44 9.88 -11.08
C ILE A 115 2.76 10.24 -12.53
N LEU A 116 1.81 10.84 -13.26
CA LEU A 116 2.04 11.31 -14.63
C LEU A 116 3.14 12.38 -14.66
N GLU A 117 2.98 13.46 -13.88
CA GLU A 117 3.91 14.59 -13.83
C GLU A 117 5.28 14.21 -13.25
N ASN A 118 5.34 13.42 -12.18
CA ASN A 118 6.61 13.18 -11.47
C ASN A 118 7.34 11.88 -11.84
N VAL A 119 6.69 10.92 -12.51
CA VAL A 119 7.28 9.58 -12.77
C VAL A 119 7.23 9.19 -14.25
N LEU A 120 6.11 9.40 -14.95
CA LEU A 120 5.94 8.92 -16.33
C LEU A 120 6.37 9.92 -17.41
N CYS A 121 6.19 11.21 -17.14
CA CYS A 121 6.42 12.31 -18.09
C CYS A 121 7.37 13.38 -17.56
N GLN A 122 8.18 13.08 -16.53
CA GLN A 122 8.87 14.11 -15.72
C GLN A 122 9.69 15.12 -16.55
N THR A 123 10.40 14.67 -17.59
CA THR A 123 11.18 15.59 -18.43
C THR A 123 10.27 16.34 -19.41
N GLU A 124 9.31 15.63 -20.01
CA GLU A 124 8.34 16.16 -20.96
C GLU A 124 7.43 17.23 -20.34
N TYR A 125 7.02 17.05 -19.08
CA TYR A 125 6.14 17.97 -18.35
C TYR A 125 6.86 19.27 -17.96
N ILE A 126 8.10 19.17 -17.45
CA ILE A 126 8.96 20.33 -17.19
C ILE A 126 9.22 21.12 -18.48
N PHE A 127 9.52 20.41 -19.58
CA PHE A 127 9.77 21.03 -20.89
C PHE A 127 8.52 21.72 -21.45
N ALA A 128 7.34 21.12 -21.31
CA ALA A 128 6.07 21.69 -21.76
C ALA A 128 5.62 22.88 -20.90
N ARG A 129 5.70 22.80 -19.57
CA ARG A 129 5.36 23.92 -18.66
C ARG A 129 6.31 25.11 -18.85
N SER A 130 7.58 24.89 -19.21
CA SER A 130 8.54 25.97 -19.49
C SER A 130 8.44 26.56 -20.90
N ASN A 131 7.84 25.85 -21.87
CA ASN A 131 7.74 26.29 -23.27
C ASN A 131 6.28 26.25 -23.76
N PRO A 132 5.40 27.17 -23.32
CA PRO A 132 3.95 27.10 -23.57
C PRO A 132 3.53 27.20 -25.05
N MET A 133 4.44 27.58 -25.94
CA MET A 133 4.22 27.52 -27.40
C MET A 133 4.15 26.08 -27.93
N ILE A 134 4.79 25.11 -27.26
CA ILE A 134 4.83 23.69 -27.69
C ILE A 134 3.45 23.02 -27.57
N LEU A 135 2.62 23.51 -26.64
CA LEU A 135 1.21 23.11 -26.50
C LEU A 135 0.25 24.12 -27.12
N MET A 136 0.71 25.03 -27.98
CA MET A 136 -0.13 26.04 -28.64
C MET A 136 -0.99 26.88 -27.67
N ARG A 137 -0.43 27.20 -26.49
CA ARG A 137 -1.09 27.87 -25.33
C ARG A 137 -2.13 27.05 -24.56
N LEU A 138 -2.37 25.79 -24.92
CA LEU A 138 -3.24 24.89 -24.15
C LEU A 138 -2.68 24.71 -22.73
N LYS A 139 -3.53 24.90 -21.71
CA LYS A 139 -3.16 24.72 -20.31
C LYS A 139 -2.99 23.23 -19.99
N LEU A 140 -1.93 22.89 -19.26
CA LEU A 140 -1.79 21.59 -18.59
C LEU A 140 -2.52 21.60 -17.25
N PRO A 141 -3.06 20.46 -16.77
CA PRO A 141 -3.52 20.35 -15.39
C PRO A 141 -2.34 20.56 -14.43
N ASN A 142 -2.60 21.33 -13.36
CA ASN A 142 -1.70 21.47 -12.24
C ASN A 142 -2.16 20.50 -11.14
N CYS A 143 -1.37 19.46 -10.84
CA CYS A 143 -1.83 18.41 -9.93
C CYS A 143 -2.07 18.93 -8.50
N GLU A 144 -1.43 20.03 -8.10
CA GLU A 144 -1.63 20.64 -6.78
C GLU A 144 -3.07 21.16 -6.56
N ASP A 145 -3.75 21.59 -7.62
CA ASP A 145 -5.12 22.16 -7.54
C ASP A 145 -6.21 21.08 -7.51
N LEU A 146 -5.86 19.80 -7.73
CA LEU A 146 -6.81 18.69 -7.78
C LEU A 146 -7.19 18.17 -6.36
N PRO A 147 -8.41 17.60 -6.18
CA PRO A 147 -8.87 17.03 -4.91
C PRO A 147 -7.90 16.01 -4.28
N GLN A 148 -7.70 16.09 -2.96
CA GLN A 148 -6.80 15.18 -2.25
C GLN A 148 -7.35 13.73 -2.27
N PRO A 149 -6.52 12.67 -2.43
CA PRO A 149 -7.01 11.30 -2.62
C PRO A 149 -7.93 10.75 -1.52
N ASP A 150 -7.79 11.22 -0.28
CA ASP A 150 -8.63 10.81 0.86
C ASP A 150 -9.89 11.69 1.05
N SER A 151 -10.15 12.67 0.17
CA SER A 151 -11.29 13.60 0.27
C SER A 151 -12.56 13.05 -0.41
N PRO A 152 -13.77 13.45 0.04
CA PRO A 152 -15.02 12.97 -0.56
C PRO A 152 -15.19 13.42 -2.01
N GLU A 153 -14.60 14.55 -2.41
CA GLU A 153 -14.60 15.04 -3.80
C GLU A 153 -13.78 14.13 -4.73
N ALA A 154 -12.69 13.52 -4.24
CA ALA A 154 -11.87 12.59 -5.02
C ALA A 154 -12.56 11.25 -5.31
N VAL A 155 -13.68 10.92 -4.64
CA VAL A 155 -14.41 9.65 -4.86
C VAL A 155 -14.94 9.52 -6.30
N ASN A 156 -15.26 10.64 -6.96
CA ASN A 156 -15.79 10.68 -8.33
C ASN A 156 -14.84 11.36 -9.35
N CYS A 157 -13.54 11.42 -9.08
CA CYS A 157 -12.56 11.95 -10.02
C CYS A 157 -12.46 11.11 -11.32
N ILE A 158 -11.80 11.65 -12.35
CA ILE A 158 -11.53 10.98 -13.62
C ILE A 158 -10.18 10.25 -13.55
N ARG A 159 -10.22 8.92 -13.62
CA ARG A 159 -9.05 8.04 -13.75
C ARG A 159 -8.58 8.04 -15.21
N ILE A 160 -7.29 8.23 -15.44
CA ILE A 160 -6.64 8.17 -16.76
C ILE A 160 -6.11 6.77 -17.09
N GLY A 161 -6.20 5.84 -16.13
CA GLY A 161 -5.87 4.43 -16.30
C GLY A 161 -4.39 4.13 -16.08
N ILE A 162 -3.67 4.99 -15.34
CA ILE A 162 -2.31 4.67 -14.92
C ILE A 162 -2.36 3.43 -14.01
N PRO A 163 -1.64 2.35 -14.32
CA PRO A 163 -1.70 1.15 -13.51
C PRO A 163 -0.94 1.38 -12.20
N MET A 164 -1.68 1.49 -11.10
CA MET A 164 -1.14 1.76 -9.76
C MET A 164 -0.72 0.49 -9.02
N ALA A 165 0.23 0.62 -8.09
CA ALA A 165 0.50 -0.40 -7.09
C ALA A 165 -0.68 -0.50 -6.11
N ASP A 166 -1.00 -1.70 -5.63
CA ASP A 166 -1.77 -1.80 -4.39
C ASP A 166 -1.00 -1.11 -3.24
N PRO A 167 -1.67 -0.39 -2.33
CA PRO A 167 -1.01 0.41 -1.32
C PRO A 167 -0.07 -0.40 -0.41
N ILE A 168 1.06 0.22 -0.05
CA ILE A 168 2.12 -0.38 0.77
C ILE A 168 1.59 -0.74 2.16
N ASN A 169 1.44 -2.03 2.43
CA ASN A 169 0.91 -2.52 3.69
C ASN A 169 2.06 -2.85 4.66
N LYS A 170 2.36 -1.89 5.55
CA LYS A 170 3.38 -2.03 6.62
C LYS A 170 3.14 -3.20 7.58
N ASN A 171 1.90 -3.71 7.66
CA ASN A 171 1.53 -4.88 8.47
C ASN A 171 1.63 -6.21 7.70
N HIS A 172 1.89 -6.19 6.39
CA HIS A 172 2.08 -7.37 5.55
C HIS A 172 3.45 -8.03 5.88
N LYS A 173 3.47 -8.78 6.99
CA LYS A 173 4.66 -9.36 7.62
C LYS A 173 4.99 -10.79 7.16
N CYS A 174 4.29 -11.33 6.17
CA CYS A 174 4.47 -12.64 5.56
C CYS A 174 4.01 -12.56 4.10
N TYR A 175 4.04 -13.65 3.35
CA TYR A 175 3.40 -13.77 2.04
C TYR A 175 2.96 -15.23 1.84
N ASN A 176 1.99 -15.45 0.97
CA ASN A 176 1.55 -16.79 0.57
C ASN A 176 2.19 -17.20 -0.75
N SER A 177 2.30 -18.52 -0.98
CA SER A 177 2.91 -19.14 -2.17
C SER A 177 4.21 -18.43 -2.60
N THR A 178 4.18 -17.70 -3.72
CA THR A 178 5.34 -17.00 -4.30
C THR A 178 5.39 -15.50 -4.00
N GLY A 179 4.39 -14.96 -3.28
CA GLY A 179 4.35 -13.57 -2.82
C GLY A 179 4.21 -12.51 -3.92
N VAL A 180 3.47 -12.80 -5.00
CA VAL A 180 3.10 -11.80 -6.03
C VAL A 180 2.23 -10.69 -5.45
N ASP A 181 1.38 -11.04 -4.48
CA ASP A 181 0.52 -10.17 -3.67
C ASP A 181 1.27 -9.46 -2.52
N TYR A 182 2.58 -9.70 -2.35
CA TYR A 182 3.33 -9.13 -1.24
C TYR A 182 3.47 -7.60 -1.39
N ARG A 183 2.98 -6.86 -0.38
CA ARG A 183 3.03 -5.38 -0.31
C ARG A 183 3.76 -4.87 0.94
N GLY A 184 4.50 -5.75 1.63
CA GLY A 184 5.29 -5.38 2.81
C GLY A 184 6.51 -4.50 2.47
N THR A 185 7.15 -3.97 3.51
CA THR A 185 8.23 -2.97 3.43
C THR A 185 9.63 -3.53 3.67
N VAL A 186 9.85 -4.84 3.48
CA VAL A 186 11.18 -5.44 3.66
C VAL A 186 12.06 -5.12 2.45
N SER A 187 13.23 -4.52 2.69
CA SER A 187 14.21 -4.09 1.67
C SER A 187 15.57 -4.80 1.82
N VAL A 188 15.57 -6.04 2.31
CA VAL A 188 16.77 -6.88 2.47
C VAL A 188 16.55 -8.30 1.97
N THR A 189 17.59 -8.89 1.38
CA THR A 189 17.55 -10.28 0.92
C THR A 189 17.62 -11.27 2.08
N ARG A 190 17.40 -12.56 1.81
CA ARG A 190 17.63 -13.65 2.79
C ARG A 190 19.04 -13.60 3.41
N SER A 191 20.08 -13.23 2.64
CA SER A 191 21.45 -13.13 3.17
C SER A 191 21.75 -11.77 3.85
N GLY A 192 20.76 -10.91 4.04
CA GLY A 192 20.94 -9.57 4.62
C GLY A 192 21.55 -8.53 3.68
N ARG A 193 21.64 -8.78 2.36
CA ARG A 193 22.04 -7.74 1.40
C ARG A 193 20.96 -6.67 1.31
N GLN A 194 21.38 -5.41 1.23
CA GLN A 194 20.47 -4.30 0.97
C GLN A 194 19.95 -4.36 -0.47
N CYS A 195 18.65 -4.12 -0.63
CA CYS A 195 18.02 -4.08 -1.94
C CYS A 195 18.30 -2.75 -2.67
N GLN A 196 18.55 -2.84 -3.97
CA GLN A 196 18.57 -1.72 -4.90
C GLN A 196 17.13 -1.19 -5.12
N PRO A 197 16.91 0.14 -5.18
CA PRO A 197 15.63 0.72 -5.57
C PRO A 197 15.20 0.31 -6.98
N TRP A 198 13.91 -0.03 -7.19
CA TRP A 198 13.43 -0.50 -8.52
C TRP A 198 13.41 0.57 -9.62
N ASN A 199 13.67 1.84 -9.30
CA ASN A 199 13.91 2.90 -10.28
C ASN A 199 15.41 3.13 -10.55
N SER A 200 16.32 2.60 -9.72
CA SER A 200 17.77 2.70 -9.96
C SER A 200 18.23 1.73 -11.04
N GLN A 201 19.16 2.18 -11.88
CA GLN A 201 19.85 1.34 -12.87
C GLN A 201 21.29 0.96 -12.46
N TYR A 202 21.71 1.32 -11.23
CA TYR A 202 22.99 1.00 -10.62
C TYR A 202 22.80 0.39 -9.22
N PRO A 203 23.58 -0.64 -8.81
CA PRO A 203 24.61 -1.32 -9.59
C PRO A 203 24.07 -2.20 -10.72
N HIS A 204 22.83 -2.69 -10.64
CA HIS A 204 22.29 -3.63 -11.64
C HIS A 204 21.26 -3.00 -12.56
N THR A 205 21.66 -2.71 -13.80
CA THR A 205 20.75 -2.27 -14.87
C THR A 205 19.73 -3.37 -15.21
N HIS A 206 18.46 -2.99 -15.40
CA HIS A 206 17.33 -3.92 -15.57
C HIS A 206 16.11 -3.34 -16.29
N THR A 207 15.32 -4.20 -16.93
CA THR A 207 14.10 -3.82 -17.69
C THR A 207 12.81 -3.83 -16.87
N PHE A 208 12.87 -4.15 -15.57
CA PHE A 208 11.75 -4.00 -14.64
C PHE A 208 11.44 -2.51 -14.46
N THR A 209 10.18 -2.12 -14.64
CA THR A 209 9.70 -0.73 -14.59
C THR A 209 8.26 -0.70 -14.06
N ALA A 210 7.90 0.39 -13.37
CA ALA A 210 6.56 0.58 -12.79
C ALA A 210 5.43 0.43 -13.83
N ILE A 211 5.65 0.84 -15.08
CA ILE A 211 4.67 0.74 -16.18
C ILE A 211 4.27 -0.72 -16.47
N ARG A 212 5.22 -1.66 -16.37
CA ARG A 212 4.98 -3.09 -16.60
C ARG A 212 4.62 -3.86 -15.32
N TYR A 213 5.10 -3.36 -14.19
CA TYR A 213 4.97 -3.98 -12.87
C TYR A 213 4.63 -2.87 -11.85
N PRO A 214 3.35 -2.50 -11.72
CA PRO A 214 2.91 -1.37 -10.90
C PRO A 214 3.41 -1.42 -9.46
N GLU A 215 3.50 -2.62 -8.89
CA GLU A 215 3.99 -2.92 -7.54
C GLU A 215 5.46 -2.55 -7.27
N LEU A 216 6.16 -2.04 -8.29
CA LEU A 216 7.53 -1.50 -8.24
C LEU A 216 7.59 0.05 -8.22
N ASN A 217 6.44 0.74 -8.26
CA ASN A 217 6.36 2.20 -8.28
C ASN A 217 6.82 2.86 -6.95
N GLY A 218 7.02 4.18 -6.95
CA GLY A 218 7.34 4.97 -5.75
C GLY A 218 8.80 4.89 -5.31
N GLY A 219 9.71 4.42 -6.18
CA GLY A 219 11.17 4.47 -5.96
C GLY A 219 11.69 3.65 -4.78
N HIS A 220 10.88 2.74 -4.24
CA HIS A 220 11.27 1.92 -3.09
C HIS A 220 12.17 0.74 -3.47
N SER A 221 12.91 0.20 -2.51
CA SER A 221 13.71 -1.04 -2.66
C SER A 221 13.05 -2.28 -2.03
N TYR A 222 11.74 -2.23 -1.76
CA TYR A 222 11.05 -3.37 -1.12
C TYR A 222 11.02 -4.61 -2.01
N CYS A 223 11.16 -5.79 -1.41
CA CYS A 223 11.09 -7.06 -2.13
C CYS A 223 9.70 -7.26 -2.74
N ARG A 224 9.66 -7.73 -3.99
CA ARG A 224 8.46 -7.97 -4.81
C ARG A 224 8.67 -9.19 -5.69
N ASN A 225 7.60 -9.77 -6.25
CA ASN A 225 7.72 -10.86 -7.23
C ASN A 225 7.10 -10.48 -8.59
N PRO A 226 7.68 -9.51 -9.31
CA PRO A 226 7.10 -8.97 -10.53
C PRO A 226 6.90 -9.99 -11.64
N GLY A 227 5.64 -10.18 -12.03
CA GLY A 227 5.24 -11.17 -13.03
C GLY A 227 5.42 -12.62 -12.60
N ASN A 228 5.45 -12.91 -11.29
CA ASN A 228 5.63 -14.25 -10.72
C ASN A 228 6.91 -14.98 -11.19
N GLN A 229 8.01 -14.23 -11.36
CA GLN A 229 9.24 -14.74 -11.98
C GLN A 229 10.13 -15.60 -11.06
N LYS A 230 9.85 -15.66 -9.75
CA LYS A 230 10.59 -16.49 -8.78
C LYS A 230 9.64 -17.13 -7.76
N ASP A 231 10.14 -18.06 -6.96
CA ASP A 231 9.36 -18.77 -5.93
C ASP A 231 9.07 -17.93 -4.67
N ALA A 232 9.53 -16.68 -4.61
CA ALA A 232 9.40 -15.77 -3.48
C ALA A 232 9.60 -14.30 -3.92
N PRO A 233 9.15 -13.30 -3.13
CA PRO A 233 9.57 -11.92 -3.30
C PRO A 233 11.09 -11.80 -3.31
N TRP A 234 11.61 -10.90 -4.14
CA TRP A 234 13.04 -10.72 -4.36
C TRP A 234 13.36 -9.26 -4.65
N CYS A 235 14.64 -8.93 -4.77
CA CYS A 235 15.09 -7.61 -5.24
C CYS A 235 16.41 -7.74 -6.00
N PHE A 236 16.75 -6.71 -6.79
CA PHE A 236 18.15 -6.45 -7.13
C PHE A 236 18.90 -6.00 -5.87
N THR A 237 20.19 -6.28 -5.76
CA THR A 237 20.96 -5.98 -4.52
C THR A 237 22.01 -4.90 -4.74
N LEU A 238 22.43 -4.19 -3.69
CA LEU A 238 23.52 -3.21 -3.78
C LEU A 238 24.93 -3.85 -3.82
N ASP A 239 25.04 -5.18 -3.84
CA ASP A 239 26.29 -5.93 -4.03
C ASP A 239 26.52 -6.18 -5.53
N GLU A 240 27.59 -5.60 -6.10
CA GLU A 240 27.93 -5.75 -7.53
C GLU A 240 28.15 -7.21 -7.94
N ASN A 241 28.52 -8.09 -7.02
CA ASN A 241 28.78 -9.50 -7.29
C ASN A 241 27.48 -10.34 -7.28
N PHE A 242 26.37 -9.81 -6.74
CA PHE A 242 25.12 -10.56 -6.52
C PHE A 242 23.91 -9.80 -7.06
N LYS A 243 23.67 -9.95 -8.37
CA LYS A 243 22.64 -9.20 -9.12
C LYS A 243 21.26 -9.19 -8.47
N SER A 244 20.73 -10.35 -8.07
CA SER A 244 19.44 -10.41 -7.38
C SER A 244 19.34 -11.63 -6.46
N GLU A 245 18.66 -11.48 -5.32
CA GLU A 245 18.38 -12.59 -4.41
C GLU A 245 16.92 -12.50 -3.89
N ILE A 246 16.36 -13.66 -3.59
CA ILE A 246 15.07 -13.83 -2.91
C ILE A 246 15.13 -13.41 -1.43
N TYR A 247 14.02 -12.85 -0.96
CA TYR A 247 13.70 -12.70 0.45
C TYR A 247 12.83 -13.87 0.88
N TYR A 248 13.31 -14.64 1.86
CA TYR A 248 12.46 -15.51 2.67
C TYR A 248 12.36 -14.93 4.06
N LYS A 249 11.15 -14.86 4.60
CA LYS A 249 10.98 -14.72 6.04
C LYS A 249 11.27 -16.07 6.68
N ASP A 250 12.31 -16.14 7.52
CA ASP A 250 12.63 -17.40 8.18
C ASP A 250 11.64 -17.68 9.33
N ALA A 251 10.58 -18.43 9.04
CA ALA A 251 9.61 -18.88 10.04
C ALA A 251 10.25 -19.80 11.11
N LYS A 252 11.46 -20.30 10.86
CA LYS A 252 12.16 -21.31 11.66
C LYS A 252 12.82 -20.75 12.93
N GLU A 253 12.99 -19.43 13.03
CA GLU A 253 13.64 -18.80 14.19
C GLU A 253 12.79 -18.89 15.46
N LYS A 254 11.45 -18.77 15.34
CA LYS A 254 10.51 -19.11 16.42
C LYS A 254 10.68 -20.56 16.86
N ASN A 255 10.59 -21.48 15.90
CA ASN A 255 10.60 -22.93 16.15
C ASN A 255 11.87 -23.38 16.90
N LYS A 256 13.04 -22.78 16.62
CA LYS A 256 14.30 -23.13 17.29
C LYS A 256 14.27 -22.79 18.79
N MET A 257 13.73 -21.63 19.17
CA MET A 257 13.60 -21.24 20.58
C MET A 257 12.49 -22.02 21.29
N GLU A 258 11.36 -22.24 20.63
CA GLU A 258 10.22 -22.97 21.17
C GLU A 258 10.55 -24.44 21.44
N ILE A 259 11.26 -25.12 20.52
CA ILE A 259 11.79 -26.47 20.73
C ILE A 259 12.76 -26.53 21.91
N LEU A 260 13.61 -25.50 22.10
CA LEU A 260 14.53 -25.43 23.24
C LEU A 260 13.79 -25.31 24.58
N TYR A 261 12.75 -24.46 24.64
CA TYR A 261 11.90 -24.31 25.83
C TYR A 261 11.07 -25.56 26.17
N ILE A 262 10.80 -26.44 25.20
CA ILE A 262 10.14 -27.73 25.45
C ILE A 262 11.16 -28.78 25.93
N LEU A 263 12.28 -28.96 25.20
CA LEU A 263 13.25 -30.03 25.48
C LEU A 263 14.01 -29.85 26.81
N VAL A 264 14.35 -28.62 27.20
CA VAL A 264 15.15 -28.38 28.42
C VAL A 264 14.40 -28.80 29.70
N PRO A 265 13.14 -28.41 29.95
CA PRO A 265 12.34 -28.95 31.04
C PRO A 265 12.15 -30.47 30.97
N SER A 266 11.89 -31.03 29.78
CA SER A 266 11.69 -32.47 29.59
C SER A 266 12.88 -33.33 30.03
N VAL A 267 14.11 -32.82 29.94
CA VAL A 267 15.32 -33.55 30.39
C VAL A 267 15.73 -33.19 31.81
N THR A 268 15.64 -31.91 32.20
CA THR A 268 16.10 -31.45 33.53
C THR A 268 15.20 -31.89 34.68
N ILE A 269 13.86 -31.89 34.49
CA ILE A 269 12.92 -32.25 35.57
C ILE A 269 13.05 -33.73 35.98
N PRO A 270 13.06 -34.72 35.07
CA PRO A 270 13.27 -36.12 35.45
C PRO A 270 14.64 -36.37 36.09
N LEU A 271 15.70 -35.69 35.63
CA LEU A 271 17.04 -35.81 36.19
C LEU A 271 17.10 -35.28 37.63
N ALA A 272 16.50 -34.11 37.90
CA ALA A 272 16.40 -33.55 39.24
C ALA A 272 15.59 -34.46 40.19
N ILE A 273 14.48 -35.04 39.71
CA ILE A 273 13.67 -36.00 40.47
C ILE A 273 14.49 -37.27 40.78
N ALA A 274 15.21 -37.83 39.82
CA ALA A 274 16.06 -39.00 40.02
C ALA A 274 17.18 -38.75 41.05
N LEU A 275 17.83 -37.58 40.99
CA LEU A 275 18.83 -37.17 41.97
C LEU A 275 18.23 -37.02 43.38
N LEU A 276 17.06 -36.40 43.52
CA LEU A 276 16.36 -36.27 44.80
C LEU A 276 16.02 -37.65 45.39
N PHE A 277 15.49 -38.58 44.60
CA PHE A 277 15.25 -39.95 45.06
C PHE A 277 16.55 -40.66 45.48
N PHE A 278 17.65 -40.47 44.74
CA PHE A 278 18.96 -41.05 45.08
C PHE A 278 19.49 -40.51 46.42
N PHE A 279 19.43 -39.19 46.65
CA PHE A 279 19.79 -38.58 47.94
C PHE A 279 18.89 -39.06 49.08
N ILE A 280 17.57 -39.15 48.88
CA ILE A 280 16.63 -39.68 49.89
C ILE A 280 16.98 -41.15 50.22
N CYS A 281 17.31 -41.97 49.23
CA CYS A 281 17.74 -43.36 49.45
C CYS A 281 19.05 -43.45 50.25
N ILE A 282 20.05 -42.63 49.94
CA ILE A 282 21.31 -42.58 50.72
C ILE A 282 21.04 -42.13 52.16
N CYS A 283 20.29 -41.04 52.37
CA CYS A 283 19.94 -40.57 53.70
C CYS A 283 19.18 -41.62 54.53
N ARG A 284 18.23 -42.34 53.92
CA ARG A 284 17.50 -43.44 54.57
C ARG A 284 18.38 -44.68 54.82
N ASN A 285 19.45 -44.88 54.05
CA ASN A 285 20.42 -45.94 54.33
C ASN A 285 21.34 -45.57 55.50
N ASN A 286 21.82 -44.31 55.54
CA ASN A 286 22.66 -43.80 56.63
C ASN A 286 21.89 -43.67 57.97
N GLN A 287 20.56 -43.56 57.93
CA GLN A 287 19.71 -43.66 59.13
C GLN A 287 19.59 -45.11 59.65
N LYS A 288 19.78 -46.15 58.82
CA LYS A 288 19.76 -47.56 59.28
C LYS A 288 21.01 -47.95 60.06
N SER A 289 22.11 -47.22 59.92
CA SER A 289 23.37 -47.49 60.63
C SER A 289 23.45 -46.93 62.07
N SER A 290 22.37 -46.36 62.62
CA SER A 290 22.38 -45.81 63.99
C SER A 290 21.06 -46.02 64.74
N SER A 291 20.93 -47.15 65.45
CA SER A 291 19.92 -47.42 66.49
C SER A 291 20.31 -48.65 67.34
N PRO A 292 20.41 -48.55 68.68
CA PRO A 292 20.71 -49.67 69.58
C PRO A 292 19.46 -50.52 69.95
N PRO A 293 19.63 -51.72 70.54
CA PRO A 293 18.53 -52.67 70.76
C PRO A 293 17.72 -52.42 72.03
N VAL A 294 16.45 -52.89 72.04
CA VAL A 294 15.52 -52.86 73.19
C VAL A 294 14.83 -54.23 73.35
N GLN A 295 14.41 -54.58 74.57
CA GLN A 295 14.10 -55.96 75.00
C GLN A 295 12.59 -56.20 75.34
N ARG A 296 12.19 -57.48 75.42
CA ARG A 296 10.80 -58.03 75.51
C ARG A 296 10.04 -57.61 76.80
N GLN A 297 8.69 -57.53 76.82
CA GLN A 297 7.72 -58.64 77.09
C GLN A 297 6.22 -58.21 76.86
N PRO A 298 5.20 -59.13 76.87
CA PRO A 298 3.95 -58.96 76.08
C PRO A 298 2.56 -59.14 76.78
N LYS A 299 1.45 -58.75 76.08
CA LYS A 299 0.08 -59.37 76.01
C LYS A 299 -0.90 -58.55 75.11
N HIS A 300 -2.18 -58.90 74.83
CA HIS A 300 -2.73 -60.06 74.04
C HIS A 300 -4.17 -60.48 74.48
N VAL A 301 -5.25 -60.65 73.68
CA VAL A 301 -5.88 -59.88 72.54
C VAL A 301 -7.29 -60.47 72.21
N ARG A 302 -8.40 -59.68 72.24
CA ARG A 302 -9.74 -60.03 71.67
C ARG A 302 -10.62 -58.76 71.53
N GLY A 303 -11.48 -58.48 70.55
CA GLY A 303 -12.20 -59.15 69.43
C GLY A 303 -13.61 -58.47 69.35
N GLN A 304 -14.46 -58.44 68.31
CA GLN A 304 -14.60 -59.00 66.95
C GLN A 304 -15.52 -58.02 66.13
N ASN A 305 -16.25 -58.22 65.01
CA ASN A 305 -16.70 -59.31 64.11
C ASN A 305 -16.99 -58.67 62.70
N VAL A 306 -16.79 -59.29 61.53
CA VAL A 306 -17.70 -60.14 60.69
C VAL A 306 -18.96 -59.47 60.09
N GLU A 307 -19.38 -59.65 58.80
CA GLU A 307 -18.68 -59.83 57.49
C GLU A 307 -19.70 -59.78 56.30
N MET A 308 -19.27 -59.33 55.09
CA MET A 308 -19.56 -59.83 53.71
C MET A 308 -18.80 -58.95 52.65
N SER A 309 -18.38 -59.31 51.42
CA SER A 309 -18.48 -60.47 50.48
C SER A 309 -19.74 -60.49 49.55
N MET A 310 -19.79 -60.58 48.19
CA MET A 310 -18.90 -60.46 46.99
C MET A 310 -19.81 -59.97 45.77
N LEU A 311 -19.71 -60.16 44.41
CA LEU A 311 -18.86 -60.86 43.39
C LEU A 311 -19.20 -60.41 41.90
N ASN A 312 -18.23 -60.41 40.94
CA ASN A 312 -18.33 -60.55 39.43
C ASN A 312 -19.14 -59.55 38.51
N ALA A 313 -18.88 -59.34 37.19
CA ALA A 313 -17.75 -59.66 36.25
C ALA A 313 -17.80 -58.94 34.83
N TYR A 314 -16.69 -59.07 34.06
CA TYR A 314 -16.48 -58.96 32.58
C TYR A 314 -16.21 -57.61 31.86
N LYS A 315 -15.59 -57.63 30.65
CA LYS A 315 -14.75 -56.53 30.08
C LYS A 315 -14.77 -56.38 28.53
N PRO A 316 -14.60 -55.16 27.94
CA PRO A 316 -14.54 -54.89 26.48
C PRO A 316 -13.18 -54.39 25.90
N LYS A 317 -13.15 -53.99 24.60
CA LYS A 317 -12.05 -53.41 23.77
C LYS A 317 -12.59 -52.46 22.67
N VAL A 318 -11.80 -51.51 22.13
CA VAL A 318 -11.73 -51.08 20.69
C VAL A 318 -10.73 -49.90 20.45
N SER A 319 -10.15 -49.80 19.24
CA SER A 319 -9.41 -48.66 18.61
C SER A 319 -9.20 -49.00 17.11
N PRO A 320 -8.74 -48.10 16.19
CA PRO A 320 -8.71 -46.63 16.15
C PRO A 320 -9.48 -46.06 14.90
N GLN A 321 -9.39 -44.75 14.61
CA GLN A 321 -9.64 -44.21 13.24
C GLN A 321 -8.93 -42.86 12.98
N LEU A 322 -8.78 -42.49 11.69
CA LEU A 322 -7.92 -41.39 11.20
C LEU A 322 -8.51 -40.78 9.91
N VAL A 323 -8.72 -39.46 9.88
CA VAL A 323 -8.91 -38.62 8.66
C VAL A 323 -8.48 -37.16 8.98
N PRO A 324 -8.22 -36.29 7.98
CA PRO A 324 -7.03 -35.43 8.03
C PRO A 324 -7.21 -34.06 8.68
N ALA A 325 -6.11 -33.55 9.24
CA ALA A 325 -5.98 -32.13 9.54
C ALA A 325 -5.94 -31.32 8.24
N SER A 326 -6.92 -30.44 8.03
CA SER A 326 -6.92 -29.42 6.98
C SER A 326 -7.20 -28.06 7.61
N THR A 327 -6.42 -27.06 7.21
CA THR A 327 -6.74 -25.63 7.30
C THR A 327 -7.17 -25.07 8.66
N LEU A 328 -6.20 -24.59 9.46
CA LEU A 328 -6.31 -23.34 10.25
C LEU A 328 -5.00 -23.04 10.99
N CYS A 329 -4.31 -21.96 10.63
CA CYS A 329 -3.25 -21.36 11.45
C CYS A 329 -2.99 -19.88 11.07
N CYS A 330 -3.97 -19.02 11.36
CA CYS A 330 -3.83 -17.56 11.32
C CYS A 330 -4.65 -16.92 12.46
N LEU A 331 -3.97 -16.72 13.60
CA LEU A 331 -4.26 -15.70 14.63
C LEU A 331 -2.90 -15.15 15.09
#